data_AF-A0A1V5QI73-F1
#
_entry.id   AF-A0A1V5QI73-F1
#
_cell.length_a   1.000
_cell.length_b   1.000
_cell.length_c   1.000
_cell.angle_alpha   90.00
_cell.angle_beta   90.00
_cell.angle_gamma   90.00
#
_symmetry.space_group_name_H-M   'P 1'
#
loop_
_entity.id
_entity.type
_entity.pdbx_description
1 polymer ?
#
loop_
_entity_poly.entity_id
_entity_poly.type
_entity_poly.pdbx_seq_one_letter_code
_entity_poly.pdbx_strand_id
1 'polypeptide(L)'
;MRNGIDNEFIEWAEQFGRSIARSVTTSQIRNIYGTVKKLEMNAELDLPAILLLKPRIAYATARNKGLGDLAQVITKAIDVISQGRDDAQKQEYFQRFCKGFEAILAYHRAAGGK
;
A
#
# COMPACT_ATOMS: atom_id res chain seq x y z
N MET A 1 7.16 -8.32 3.97
CA MET A 1 6.11 -8.25 5.02
C MET A 1 5.65 -9.64 5.50
N ARG A 2 6.58 -10.58 5.79
CA ARG A 2 6.20 -11.88 6.40
C ARG A 2 6.21 -11.83 7.94
N ASN A 3 6.92 -10.88 8.54
CA ASN A 3 7.19 -10.81 10.00
C ASN A 3 6.39 -9.74 10.77
N GLY A 4 5.26 -9.25 10.25
CA GLY A 4 4.43 -8.28 10.97
C GLY A 4 4.94 -6.83 10.86
N ILE A 5 4.52 -5.99 11.82
CA ILE A 5 4.92 -4.58 11.95
C ILE A 5 5.79 -4.47 13.19
N ASP A 6 7.07 -4.20 12.98
CA ASP A 6 8.11 -4.02 13.98
C ASP A 6 8.81 -2.66 13.77
N ASN A 7 9.80 -2.35 14.61
CA ASN A 7 10.52 -1.08 14.52
C ASN A 7 11.26 -0.94 13.18
N GLU A 8 11.86 -2.01 12.66
CA GLU A 8 12.54 -2.01 11.36
C GLU A 8 11.55 -1.66 10.22
N PHE A 9 10.34 -2.21 10.27
CA PHE A 9 9.29 -1.88 9.32
C PHE A 9 8.89 -0.39 9.40
N ILE A 10 8.75 0.16 10.61
CA ILE A 10 8.39 1.57 10.80
C ILE A 10 9.49 2.49 10.27
N GLU A 11 10.76 2.19 10.55
CA GLU A 11 11.90 2.93 10.01
C GLU A 11 11.95 2.87 8.48
N TRP A 12 11.70 1.69 7.90
CA TRP A 12 11.60 1.54 6.45
C TRP A 12 10.43 2.36 5.87
N ALA A 13 9.26 2.32 6.50
CA ALA A 13 8.09 3.08 6.06
C ALA A 13 8.33 4.59 6.14
N GLU A 14 9.08 5.05 7.15
CA GLU A 14 9.51 6.44 7.25
C GLU A 14 10.44 6.84 6.11
N GLN A 15 11.51 6.08 5.89
CA GLN A 15 12.48 6.35 4.82
C GLN A 15 11.80 6.34 3.46
N PHE A 16 10.91 5.37 3.22
CA PHE A 16 10.16 5.24 1.99
C PHE A 16 9.16 6.38 1.81
N GLY A 17 8.36 6.72 2.84
CA GLY A 17 7.42 7.84 2.79
C GLY A 17 8.12 9.16 2.46
N ARG A 18 9.29 9.40 3.06
CA ARG A 18 10.15 10.57 2.76
C ARG A 18 10.69 10.55 1.33
N SER A 19 11.13 9.39 0.81
CA SER A 19 11.72 9.30 -0.53
C SER A 19 10.71 9.61 -1.64
N ILE A 20 9.46 9.20 -1.47
CA ILE A 20 8.39 9.43 -2.46
C ILE A 20 7.67 10.78 -2.27
N ALA A 21 7.99 11.55 -1.23
CA ALA A 21 7.27 12.79 -0.89
C ALA A 21 7.33 13.88 -1.98
N ARG A 22 8.39 13.88 -2.80
CA ARG A 22 8.57 14.84 -3.90
C ARG A 22 7.96 14.40 -5.22
N SER A 23 7.81 13.09 -5.43
CA SER A 23 7.35 12.50 -6.69
C SER A 23 5.87 12.13 -6.68
N VAL A 24 5.32 11.83 -5.50
CA VAL A 24 3.91 11.46 -5.31
C VAL A 24 3.18 12.58 -4.60
N THR A 25 2.09 13.06 -5.20
CA THR A 25 1.28 14.10 -4.56
C THR A 25 0.44 13.52 -3.42
N THR A 26 0.02 14.38 -2.49
CA THR A 26 -0.93 13.99 -1.44
C THR A 26 -2.19 13.36 -2.02
N SER A 27 -2.75 13.98 -3.08
CA SER A 27 -4.00 13.51 -3.66
C SER A 27 -3.85 12.12 -4.26
N GLN A 28 -2.73 11.84 -4.93
CA GLN A 28 -2.44 10.54 -5.51
C GLN A 28 -2.36 9.45 -4.45
N ILE A 29 -1.51 9.61 -3.43
CA ILE A 29 -1.35 8.61 -2.38
C ILE A 29 -2.64 8.42 -1.57
N ARG A 30 -3.36 9.51 -1.26
CA ARG A 30 -4.63 9.46 -0.54
C ARG A 30 -5.71 8.73 -1.34
N ASN A 31 -5.79 8.95 -2.65
CA ASN A 31 -6.78 8.28 -3.49
C ASN A 31 -6.58 6.77 -3.48
N ILE A 32 -5.33 6.31 -3.60
CA ILE A 32 -4.98 4.89 -3.54
C ILE A 32 -5.27 4.32 -2.14
N TYR A 33 -4.84 5.02 -1.09
CA TYR A 33 -5.12 4.65 0.30
C TYR A 33 -6.62 4.55 0.58
N GLY A 34 -7.42 5.50 0.09
CA GLY A 34 -8.87 5.48 0.25
C GLY A 34 -9.52 4.27 -0.42
N THR A 35 -9.02 3.81 -1.58
CA THR A 35 -9.47 2.55 -2.17
C THR A 35 -9.11 1.34 -1.30
N VAL A 36 -7.89 1.30 -0.75
CA VAL A 36 -7.46 0.22 0.16
C VAL A 36 -8.31 0.19 1.43
N LYS A 37 -8.55 1.35 2.06
CA LYS A 37 -9.40 1.44 3.27
C LYS A 37 -10.84 0.99 3.02
N LYS A 38 -11.41 1.29 1.86
CA LYS A 38 -12.74 0.79 1.50
C LYS A 38 -12.79 -0.74 1.47
N LEU A 39 -11.75 -1.38 0.94
CA LEU A 39 -11.64 -2.84 0.93
C LEU A 39 -11.39 -3.41 2.32
N GLU A 40 -10.60 -2.72 3.16
CA GLU A 40 -10.37 -3.10 4.56
C GLU A 40 -11.65 -3.05 5.41
N MET A 41 -12.56 -2.15 5.10
CA MET A 41 -13.85 -2.00 5.80
C MET A 41 -14.87 -3.09 5.45
N ASN A 42 -14.61 -3.94 4.46
CA ASN A 42 -15.51 -5.05 4.13
C ASN A 42 -15.53 -6.10 5.25
N ALA A 43 -16.68 -6.74 5.47
CA ALA A 43 -16.83 -7.79 6.47
C ALA A 43 -15.97 -9.02 6.16
N GLU A 44 -15.72 -9.29 4.87
CA GLU A 44 -14.92 -10.41 4.37
C GLU A 44 -13.85 -9.91 3.39
N LEU A 45 -12.80 -10.72 3.22
CA LEU A 45 -11.70 -10.44 2.30
C LEU A 45 -12.19 -10.55 0.84
N ASP A 46 -12.29 -9.42 0.15
CA ASP A 46 -12.53 -9.39 -1.29
C ASP A 46 -11.21 -9.52 -2.07
N LEU A 47 -10.66 -10.73 -2.12
CA LEU A 47 -9.40 -11.03 -2.82
C LEU A 47 -9.43 -10.62 -4.30
N PRO A 48 -10.50 -10.88 -5.10
CA PRO A 48 -10.60 -10.38 -6.47
C PRO A 48 -10.46 -8.86 -6.57
N ALA A 49 -11.13 -8.08 -5.70
CA ALA A 49 -11.03 -6.63 -5.72
C ALA A 49 -9.63 -6.13 -5.31
N ILE A 50 -8.96 -6.81 -4.38
CA ILE A 50 -7.56 -6.53 -4.00
C ILE A 50 -6.62 -6.81 -5.19
N LEU A 51 -6.79 -7.94 -5.89
CA LEU A 51 -5.99 -8.25 -7.08
C LEU A 51 -6.18 -7.22 -8.20
N LEU A 52 -7.41 -6.71 -8.37
CA LEU A 52 -7.72 -5.64 -9.33
C LEU A 52 -7.04 -4.31 -9.02
N LEU A 53 -6.47 -4.11 -7.83
CA LEU A 53 -5.65 -2.92 -7.57
C LEU A 53 -4.38 -2.89 -8.44
N LYS A 54 -3.79 -4.04 -8.78
CA LYS A 54 -2.58 -4.10 -9.62
C LYS A 54 -2.77 -3.42 -10.99
N PRO A 55 -3.75 -3.83 -11.83
CA PRO A 55 -3.95 -3.16 -13.12
C PRO A 55 -4.40 -1.69 -12.98
N ARG A 56 -5.16 -1.34 -11.92
CA ARG A 56 -5.54 0.05 -11.65
C ARG A 56 -4.33 0.93 -11.34
N ILE A 57 -3.39 0.42 -10.54
CA ILE A 57 -2.14 1.10 -10.19
C ILE A 57 -1.23 1.19 -11.42
N ALA A 58 -1.12 0.13 -12.22
CA ALA A 58 -0.35 0.16 -13.46
C ALA A 58 -0.85 1.27 -14.40
N TYR A 59 -2.16 1.39 -14.57
CA TYR A 59 -2.77 2.47 -15.35
C TYR A 59 -2.49 3.87 -14.76
N ALA A 60 -2.64 4.04 -13.44
CA ALA A 60 -2.35 5.30 -12.77
C ALA A 60 -0.88 5.72 -12.89
N THR A 61 0.04 4.75 -12.85
CA THR A 61 1.49 4.94 -12.98
C THR A 61 1.90 5.31 -14.40
N ALA A 62 1.27 4.69 -15.42
CA ALA A 62 1.49 5.06 -16.82
C ALA A 62 1.17 6.54 -17.09
N ARG A 63 0.21 7.11 -16.36
CA ARG A 63 -0.17 8.54 -16.45
C ARG A 63 0.65 9.45 -15.53
N ASN A 64 1.30 8.91 -14.51
CA ASN A 64 2.05 9.66 -13.50
C ASN A 64 3.35 8.93 -13.16
N LYS A 65 4.45 9.26 -13.85
CA LYS A 65 5.74 8.58 -13.68
C LYS A 65 6.27 8.60 -12.24
N GLY A 66 5.91 9.60 -11.44
CA GLY A 66 6.30 9.72 -10.03
C GLY A 66 5.72 8.63 -9.10
N LEU A 67 4.70 7.89 -9.53
CA LEU A 67 4.09 6.81 -8.75
C LEU A 67 4.87 5.48 -8.78
N GLY A 68 5.91 5.36 -9.60
CA GLY A 68 6.59 4.08 -9.87
C GLY A 68 6.98 3.30 -8.61
N ASP A 69 7.66 3.95 -7.67
CA ASP A 69 8.16 3.29 -6.47
C ASP A 69 7.01 2.83 -5.55
N LEU A 70 6.01 3.71 -5.34
CA LEU A 70 4.81 3.37 -4.56
C LEU A 70 4.03 2.23 -5.22
N ALA A 71 3.88 2.27 -6.55
CA ALA A 71 3.21 1.24 -7.32
C ALA A 71 3.90 -0.12 -7.18
N GLN A 72 5.23 -0.14 -7.20
CA GLN A 72 6.00 -1.36 -7.02
C GLN A 72 5.81 -1.95 -5.62
N VAL A 73 5.86 -1.12 -4.57
CA VAL A 73 5.62 -1.56 -3.19
C VAL A 73 4.22 -2.16 -3.03
N ILE A 74 3.19 -1.47 -3.51
CA ILE A 74 1.81 -1.96 -3.39
C ILE A 74 1.62 -3.26 -4.19
N THR A 75 2.16 -3.35 -5.40
CA THR A 75 2.06 -4.55 -6.24
C THR A 75 2.69 -5.76 -5.55
N LYS A 76 3.91 -5.60 -5.00
CA LYS A 76 4.60 -6.64 -4.22
C LYS A 76 3.80 -7.04 -2.97
N ALA A 77 3.19 -6.08 -2.27
CA ALA A 77 2.36 -6.40 -1.11
C ALA A 77 1.13 -7.24 -1.51
N ILE A 78 0.49 -6.93 -2.64
CA ILE A 78 -0.63 -7.73 -3.17
C ILE A 78 -0.16 -9.13 -3.59
N ASP A 79 1.04 -9.26 -4.18
CA ASP A 79 1.63 -10.59 -4.46
C ASP A 79 1.74 -11.42 -3.18
N VAL A 80 2.26 -10.83 -2.10
CA VAL A 80 2.39 -11.51 -0.79
C VAL A 80 1.02 -11.90 -0.24
N ILE A 81 0.02 -11.01 -0.30
CA ILE A 81 -1.35 -11.32 0.13
C ILE A 81 -1.88 -12.55 -0.64
N SER A 82 -1.71 -12.59 -1.96
CA SER A 82 -2.20 -13.69 -2.79
C SER A 82 -1.53 -15.04 -2.53
N GLN A 83 -0.35 -15.04 -1.90
CA GLN A 83 0.39 -16.25 -1.54
C GLN A 83 -0.01 -16.83 -0.17
N GLY A 84 -0.98 -16.24 0.54
CA GLY A 84 -1.50 -16.81 1.79
C GLY A 84 -2.10 -18.20 1.56
N ARG A 85 -1.78 -19.15 2.44
CA ARG A 85 -2.16 -20.57 2.33
C ARG A 85 -3.66 -20.82 2.45
N ASP A 86 -4.34 -19.95 3.20
CA ASP A 86 -5.77 -20.00 3.53
C ASP A 86 -6.30 -18.57 3.66
N ASP A 87 -7.62 -18.40 3.74
CA ASP A 87 -8.22 -17.06 3.74
C ASP A 87 -7.91 -16.28 5.03
N ALA A 88 -7.69 -16.97 6.15
CA ALA A 88 -7.26 -16.34 7.39
C ALA A 88 -5.87 -15.69 7.25
N GLN A 89 -4.92 -16.39 6.62
CA GLN A 89 -3.58 -15.87 6.38
C GLN A 89 -3.58 -14.75 5.32
N LYS A 90 -4.41 -14.84 4.28
CA LYS A 90 -4.57 -13.74 3.30
C LYS A 90 -5.15 -12.50 3.97
N GLN A 91 -6.15 -12.67 4.84
CA GLN A 91 -6.72 -11.58 5.64
C GLN A 91 -5.65 -10.95 6.54
N GLU A 92 -4.85 -11.78 7.23
CA GLU A 92 -3.75 -11.29 8.07
C GLU A 92 -2.73 -10.47 7.25
N TYR A 93 -2.30 -10.97 6.09
CA TYR A 93 -1.39 -10.25 5.20
C TYR A 93 -2.01 -8.94 4.69
N PHE A 94 -3.31 -8.93 4.38
CA PHE A 94 -4.00 -7.73 3.94
C PHE A 94 -4.08 -6.67 5.06
N GLN A 95 -4.37 -7.09 6.29
CA GLN A 95 -4.35 -6.20 7.46
C GLN A 95 -2.97 -5.60 7.73
N ARG A 96 -1.90 -6.40 7.59
CA ARG A 96 -0.52 -5.91 7.69
C ARG A 96 -0.19 -4.91 6.58
N PHE A 97 -0.63 -5.18 5.35
CA PHE A 97 -0.50 -4.23 4.25
C PHE A 97 -1.22 -2.90 4.52
N CYS A 98 -2.46 -2.94 5.03
CA CYS A 98 -3.24 -1.73 5.31
C CYS A 98 -2.54 -0.82 6.32
N LYS A 99 -2.14 -1.39 7.46
CA LYS A 99 -1.36 -0.69 8.49
C LYS A 99 -0.01 -0.18 7.96
N GLY A 100 0.67 -0.99 7.14
CA GLY A 100 1.91 -0.58 6.51
C GLY A 100 1.75 0.60 5.54
N PHE A 101 0.67 0.59 4.78
CA PHE A 101 0.35 1.68 3.86
C PHE A 101 -0.08 2.95 4.62
N GLU A 102 -0.77 2.81 5.75
CA GLU A 102 -1.07 3.92 6.65
C GLU A 102 0.21 4.59 7.19
N ALA A 103 1.21 3.81 7.61
CA ALA A 103 2.51 4.35 8.03
C ALA A 103 3.21 5.13 6.90
N ILE A 104 3.26 4.55 5.69
CA ILE A 104 3.85 5.23 4.51
C ILE A 104 3.11 6.55 4.23
N LEU A 105 1.77 6.55 4.26
CA LEU A 105 0.97 7.75 4.07
C LEU A 105 1.26 8.80 5.14
N ALA A 106 1.36 8.41 6.41
CA ALA A 106 1.65 9.33 7.51
C ALA A 106 3.03 9.98 7.34
N TYR A 107 4.06 9.20 7.04
CA TYR A 107 5.42 9.73 6.85
C TYR A 107 5.59 10.53 5.57
N HIS A 108 4.90 10.16 4.48
CA HIS A 108 4.82 10.98 3.27
C HIS A 108 4.29 12.39 3.58
N ARG A 109 3.23 12.47 4.39
CA ARG A 109 2.62 13.75 4.79
C ARG A 109 3.53 14.52 5.75
N ALA A 110 4.14 13.85 6.71
CA ALA A 110 5.12 14.46 7.62
C ALA A 110 6.36 15.01 6.88
N ALA A 111 6.75 14.39 5.76
CA ALA A 111 7.83 14.84 4.90
C ALA A 111 7.47 16.03 3.99
N GLY A 112 6.26 16.59 4.11
CA GLY A 112 5.82 17.75 3.33
C GLY A 112 5.33 17.41 1.93
N GLY A 113 4.88 16.17 1.69
CA GLY A 113 4.23 15.79 0.44
C GLY A 113 3.07 16.75 0.10
N LYS A 114 3.10 17.30 -1.12
CA LYS A 114 2.12 18.29 -1.59
C LYS A 114 0.98 17.61 -2.33
#